data_AF-A0A1I3YJX2-F1
#
_entry.id   AF-A0A1I3YJX2-F1
#
_cell.length_a   1.000
_cell.length_b   1.000
_cell.length_c   1.000
_cell.angle_alpha   90.00
_cell.angle_beta   90.00
_cell.angle_gamma   90.00
#
_symmetry.space_group_name_H-M   'P 1'
#
loop_
_entity.id
_entity.type
_entity.pdbx_description
1 polymer ?
#
loop_
_entity_poly.entity_id
_entity_poly.type
_entity_poly.pdbx_seq_one_letter_code
_entity_poly.pdbx_strand_id
1 'polypeptide(L)'
;MTADSRPDSAPDTTVTFINVFEISAEHLDAFVARWEQRAALMRSRPGFIDSRLHRARSAEARFQLVNVSHWESQEAWEAAVADPEFRERAQAAQDDPSARITSSRGLYDVVVDLSAAEAEPGPE
;
A
#
# COMPACT_ATOMS: atom_id res chain seq x y z
N MET A 1 -16.17 21.49 22.66
CA MET A 1 -15.78 21.86 21.29
C MET A 1 -14.40 21.29 21.04
N THR A 2 -14.34 20.05 20.56
CA THR A 2 -13.17 19.46 19.90
C THR A 2 -13.75 18.54 18.85
N ALA A 3 -13.55 18.92 17.60
CA ALA A 3 -14.04 18.22 16.43
C ALA A 3 -13.41 16.82 16.38
N ASP A 4 -14.22 15.78 16.55
CA ASP A 4 -13.89 14.49 15.98
C ASP A 4 -14.16 14.62 14.48
N SER A 5 -13.08 14.80 13.73
CA SER A 5 -13.09 14.66 12.29
C SER A 5 -12.20 13.48 11.95
N ARG A 6 -12.70 12.26 12.20
CA ARG A 6 -12.39 11.18 11.27
C ARG A 6 -12.97 11.60 9.92
N PRO A 7 -12.23 11.47 8.79
CA PRO A 7 -12.87 11.60 7.50
C PRO A 7 -13.93 10.50 7.39
N ASP A 8 -15.18 10.92 7.60
CA ASP A 8 -16.39 10.25 7.17
C ASP A 8 -16.19 9.85 5.71
N SER A 9 -16.28 8.54 5.44
CA SER A 9 -16.31 7.92 4.11
C SER A 9 -15.26 8.45 3.14
N ALA A 10 -14.23 7.63 2.84
CA ALA A 10 -13.42 7.90 1.66
C ALA A 10 -14.36 8.22 0.48
N PRO A 11 -14.12 9.28 -0.31
CA PRO A 11 -15.05 9.67 -1.37
C PRO A 11 -15.36 8.45 -2.24
N ASP A 12 -16.56 8.36 -2.84
CA ASP A 12 -16.96 7.27 -3.75
C ASP A 12 -15.94 6.97 -4.88
N THR A 13 -14.95 7.84 -5.07
CA THR A 13 -13.86 7.71 -6.02
C THR A 13 -12.57 7.10 -5.45
N THR A 14 -12.40 6.99 -4.13
CA THR A 14 -11.16 6.50 -3.52
C THR A 14 -10.96 5.02 -3.84
N VAL A 15 -9.76 4.71 -4.32
CA VAL A 15 -9.37 3.35 -4.69
C VAL A 15 -8.26 2.84 -3.79
N THR A 16 -8.29 1.53 -3.52
CA THR A 16 -7.23 0.84 -2.80
C THR A 16 -6.34 0.12 -3.80
N PHE A 17 -5.10 0.56 -3.94
CA PHE A 17 -4.08 -0.19 -4.66
C PHE A 17 -3.44 -1.22 -3.75
N ILE A 18 -3.53 -2.49 -4.13
CA ILE A 18 -2.89 -3.60 -3.42
C ILE A 18 -1.84 -4.22 -4.32
N ASN A 19 -0.64 -4.42 -3.78
CA ASN A 19 0.44 -5.15 -4.44
C ASN A 19 1.00 -6.21 -3.49
N VAL A 20 0.84 -7.47 -3.84
CA VAL A 20 1.33 -8.61 -3.07
C VAL A 20 2.61 -9.14 -3.69
N PHE A 21 3.57 -9.49 -2.84
CA PHE A 21 4.89 -9.97 -3.26
C PHE A 21 5.17 -11.37 -2.69
N GLU A 22 5.51 -12.29 -3.60
CA GLU A 22 6.10 -13.59 -3.28
C GLU A 22 7.62 -13.43 -3.38
N ILE A 23 8.32 -13.47 -2.25
CA ILE A 23 9.75 -13.20 -2.12
C ILE A 23 10.37 -14.25 -1.21
N SER A 24 11.52 -14.82 -1.59
CA SER A 24 12.32 -15.69 -0.73
C SER A 24 12.86 -14.93 0.48
N ALA A 25 12.92 -15.58 1.66
CA ALA A 25 13.35 -14.95 2.91
C ALA A 25 14.71 -14.21 2.81
N GLU A 26 15.65 -14.74 2.03
CA GLU A 26 16.98 -14.15 1.81
C GLU A 26 16.96 -12.76 1.15
N HIS A 27 15.91 -12.45 0.37
CA HIS A 27 15.77 -11.19 -0.37
C HIS A 27 14.79 -10.21 0.29
N LEU A 28 14.11 -10.64 1.36
CA LEU A 28 13.01 -9.90 1.97
C LEU A 28 13.45 -8.54 2.53
N ASP A 29 14.49 -8.53 3.37
CA ASP A 29 14.94 -7.29 4.02
C ASP A 29 15.56 -6.30 3.03
N ALA A 30 16.31 -6.79 2.04
CA ALA A 30 16.83 -5.98 0.95
C ALA A 30 15.69 -5.33 0.14
N PHE A 31 14.60 -6.06 -0.09
CA PHE A 31 13.43 -5.53 -0.77
C PHE A 31 12.74 -4.43 0.04
N VAL A 32 12.58 -4.60 1.36
CA VAL A 32 11.97 -3.58 2.24
C VAL A 32 12.80 -2.28 2.22
N ALA A 33 14.12 -2.36 2.34
CA ALA A 33 14.99 -1.17 2.30
C ALA A 33 14.88 -0.41 0.96
N ARG A 34 14.74 -1.13 -0.16
CA ARG A 34 14.47 -0.52 -1.48
C ARG A 34 13.04 0.00 -1.62
N TRP A 35 12.08 -0.58 -0.91
CA TRP A 35 10.69 -0.12 -0.91
C TRP A 35 10.54 1.23 -0.22
N GLU A 36 11.17 1.44 0.94
CA GLU A 36 11.09 2.71 1.68
C GLU A 36 11.55 3.91 0.84
N GLN A 37 12.65 3.76 0.10
CA GLN A 37 13.16 4.80 -0.81
C GLN A 37 12.16 5.15 -1.92
N ARG A 38 11.40 4.16 -2.41
CA ARG A 38 10.35 4.37 -3.42
C ARG A 38 9.10 5.01 -2.82
N ALA A 39 8.72 4.59 -1.62
CA ALA A 39 7.56 5.14 -0.91
C ALA A 39 7.72 6.65 -0.65
N ALA A 40 8.96 7.13 -0.41
CA ALA A 40 9.25 8.55 -0.26
C ALA A 40 8.89 9.37 -1.52
N LEU A 41 9.09 8.81 -2.72
CA LEU A 41 8.76 9.47 -4.00
C LEU A 41 7.26 9.43 -4.31
N MET A 42 6.55 8.37 -3.89
CA MET A 42 5.09 8.29 -4.04
C MET A 42 4.38 9.33 -3.18
N ARG A 43 4.96 9.67 -2.01
CA ARG A 43 4.35 10.57 -1.04
C ARG A 43 4.15 12.01 -1.54
N SER A 44 4.88 12.44 -2.57
CA SER A 44 4.73 13.76 -3.19
C SER A 44 3.75 13.79 -4.37
N ARG A 45 3.17 12.63 -4.73
CA ARG A 45 2.29 12.53 -5.90
C ARG A 45 0.89 13.09 -5.59
N PRO A 46 0.30 13.88 -6.51
CA PRO A 46 -1.09 14.31 -6.38
C PRO A 46 -2.02 13.10 -6.22
N GLY A 47 -2.98 13.20 -5.30
CA GLY A 47 -3.97 12.16 -5.02
C GLY A 47 -3.45 10.95 -4.23
N PHE A 48 -2.19 10.95 -3.79
CA PHE A 48 -1.69 9.96 -2.82
C PHE A 48 -2.23 10.26 -1.42
N ILE A 49 -2.87 9.27 -0.78
CA ILE A 49 -3.40 9.40 0.58
C ILE A 49 -2.41 8.78 1.57
N ASP A 50 -2.23 7.46 1.51
CA ASP A 50 -1.25 6.73 2.32
C ASP A 50 -0.79 5.43 1.68
N SER A 51 0.27 4.84 2.24
CA SER A 51 0.79 3.53 1.82
C SER A 51 1.40 2.81 3.00
N ARG A 52 1.04 1.53 3.14
CA ARG A 52 1.48 0.65 4.22
C ARG A 52 2.03 -0.61 3.60
N LEU A 53 3.27 -0.96 3.97
CA LEU A 53 3.88 -2.23 3.61
C LEU A 53 3.76 -3.17 4.80
N HIS A 54 2.99 -4.24 4.64
CA HIS A 54 2.81 -5.27 5.64
C HIS A 54 3.77 -6.41 5.38
N ARG A 55 4.37 -6.94 6.44
CA ARG A 55 5.19 -8.15 6.40
C ARG A 55 4.41 -9.30 7.03
N ALA A 56 4.43 -10.47 6.39
CA ALA A 56 3.85 -11.67 6.96
C ALA A 56 4.56 -12.01 8.29
N ARG A 57 3.78 -12.46 9.28
CA ARG A 57 4.34 -12.96 10.54
C ARG A 57 4.95 -14.36 10.39
N SER A 58 4.41 -15.15 9.46
CA SER A 58 4.87 -16.51 9.18
C SER A 58 5.72 -16.54 7.92
N ALA A 59 6.85 -17.22 7.99
CA ALA A 59 7.69 -17.50 6.83
C ALA A 59 7.03 -18.45 5.81
N GLU A 60 5.96 -19.15 6.21
CA GLU A 60 5.20 -20.06 5.33
C GLU A 60 4.09 -19.34 4.55
N ALA A 61 3.81 -18.07 4.87
CA ALA A 61 2.81 -17.31 4.12
C ALA A 61 3.25 -17.16 2.66
N ARG A 62 2.33 -17.40 1.73
CA ARG A 62 2.61 -17.25 0.30
C ARG A 62 3.10 -15.83 -0.06
N PHE A 63 2.40 -14.82 0.46
CA PHE A 63 2.75 -13.42 0.25
C PHE A 63 3.52 -12.92 1.46
N GLN A 64 4.84 -12.77 1.30
CA GLN A 64 5.71 -12.32 2.39
C GLN A 64 5.59 -10.82 2.64
N LEU A 65 5.27 -10.04 1.60
CA LEU A 65 4.96 -8.62 1.71
C LEU A 65 3.65 -8.28 1.01
N VAL A 66 2.89 -7.37 1.60
CA VAL A 66 1.66 -6.82 1.02
C VAL A 66 1.68 -5.31 1.17
N ASN A 67 1.78 -4.60 0.06
CA ASN A 67 1.57 -3.16 0.04
C ASN A 67 0.08 -2.88 -0.15
N VAL A 68 -0.46 -2.02 0.71
CA VAL A 68 -1.81 -1.45 0.59
C VAL A 68 -1.63 0.07 0.58
N SER A 69 -2.10 0.73 -0.46
CA SER A 69 -2.07 2.19 -0.57
C SER A 69 -3.40 2.73 -1.05
N HIS A 70 -3.78 3.89 -0.53
CA HIS A 70 -5.04 4.55 -0.85
C HIS A 70 -4.77 5.78 -1.71
N TRP A 71 -5.62 5.98 -2.71
CA TRP A 71 -5.54 7.07 -3.66
C TRP A 71 -6.91 7.72 -3.82
N GLU A 72 -6.94 9.04 -4.00
CA GLU A 72 -8.17 9.82 -4.14
C GLU A 72 -9.05 9.36 -5.32
N SER A 73 -8.42 8.87 -6.40
CA SER A 73 -9.11 8.28 -7.56
C SER A 73 -8.23 7.32 -8.37
N GLN A 74 -8.87 6.52 -9.23
CA GLN A 74 -8.16 5.70 -10.22
C GLN A 74 -7.29 6.56 -11.15
N GLU A 75 -7.77 7.70 -11.64
CA GLU A 75 -6.99 8.56 -12.53
C GLU A 75 -5.74 9.12 -11.85
N ALA A 76 -5.84 9.47 -10.56
CA ALA A 76 -4.69 9.93 -9.79
C ALA A 76 -3.61 8.83 -9.68
N TRP A 77 -4.03 7.59 -9.42
CA TRP A 77 -3.13 6.44 -9.42
C TRP A 77 -2.51 6.20 -10.79
N GLU A 78 -3.31 6.21 -11.87
CA GLU A 78 -2.85 6.00 -13.24
C GLU A 78 -1.81 7.07 -13.66
N ALA A 79 -2.06 8.34 -13.32
CA ALA A 79 -1.13 9.43 -13.56
C ALA A 79 0.19 9.25 -12.80
N ALA A 80 0.11 8.81 -11.53
CA ALA A 80 1.29 8.57 -10.71
C ALA A 80 2.14 7.39 -11.21
N VAL A 81 1.52 6.31 -11.70
CA VAL A 81 2.25 5.14 -12.22
C VAL A 81 2.73 5.31 -13.66
N ALA A 82 2.09 6.18 -14.45
CA ALA A 82 2.54 6.53 -15.80
C ALA A 82 3.84 7.34 -15.80
N ASP A 83 4.16 7.98 -14.67
CA ASP A 83 5.36 8.78 -14.52
C ASP A 83 6.63 7.96 -14.81
N PRO A 84 7.52 8.46 -15.68
CA PRO A 84 8.71 7.73 -16.09
C PRO A 84 9.67 7.46 -14.92
N GLU A 85 9.80 8.36 -13.96
CA GLU A 85 10.67 8.17 -12.79
C GLU A 85 10.15 7.03 -11.90
N PHE A 86 8.83 6.92 -11.77
CA PHE A 86 8.21 5.81 -11.04
C PHE A 86 8.41 4.47 -11.77
N ARG A 87 8.23 4.47 -13.09
CA ARG A 87 8.36 3.27 -13.92
C ARG A 87 9.78 2.71 -13.95
N GLU A 88 10.80 3.56 -14.10
CA GLU A 88 12.20 3.13 -14.06
C GLU A 88 12.56 2.49 -12.72
N ARG A 89 12.11 3.08 -11.60
CA ARG A 89 12.34 2.55 -10.26
C ARG A 89 11.53 1.28 -9.97
N ALA A 90 10.33 1.16 -10.53
CA ALA A 90 9.51 -0.04 -10.42
C ALA A 90 10.14 -1.22 -11.18
N GLN A 91 10.68 -0.99 -12.38
CA GLN A 91 11.39 -2.00 -13.17
C GLN A 91 12.70 -2.44 -12.50
N ALA A 92 13.49 -1.50 -11.98
CA ALA A 92 14.73 -1.81 -11.26
C ALA A 92 14.54 -2.69 -10.00
N ALA A 93 13.32 -2.79 -9.47
CA ALA A 93 12.98 -3.69 -8.36
C ALA A 93 12.56 -5.10 -8.81
N GLN A 94 12.24 -5.28 -10.10
CA GLN A 94 11.91 -6.56 -10.73
C GLN A 94 13.12 -7.19 -11.43
N ASP A 95 14.14 -6.38 -11.75
CA ASP A 95 15.35 -6.77 -12.48
C ASP A 95 16.46 -7.43 -11.62
N ASP A 96 16.11 -8.07 -10.51
CA ASP A 96 17.06 -8.99 -9.85
C ASP A 96 16.78 -10.43 -10.31
N PRO A 97 17.48 -10.93 -11.34
CA PRO A 97 17.26 -12.28 -11.87
C PRO A 97 17.65 -13.39 -10.87
N SER A 98 18.35 -13.06 -9.77
CA SER A 98 18.68 -14.00 -8.71
C SER A 98 17.59 -14.11 -7.65
N ALA A 99 16.76 -13.08 -7.51
CA ALA A 99 15.63 -13.07 -6.59
C ALA A 99 14.37 -13.53 -7.33
N ARG A 100 13.81 -14.68 -6.96
CA ARG A 100 12.46 -15.10 -7.41
C ARG A 100 11.41 -14.20 -6.77
N ILE A 101 11.30 -12.95 -7.24
CA ILE A 101 10.32 -11.97 -6.81
C ILE A 101 9.17 -12.01 -7.80
N THR A 102 8.00 -12.46 -7.36
CA THR A 102 6.77 -12.36 -8.14
C THR A 102 5.85 -11.36 -7.48
N SER A 103 5.26 -10.45 -8.25
CA SER A 103 4.31 -9.46 -7.74
C SER A 103 2.99 -9.54 -8.47
N SER A 104 1.88 -9.51 -7.74
CA SER A 104 0.53 -9.36 -8.29
C SER A 104 -0.09 -8.07 -7.75
N ARG A 105 -0.57 -7.19 -8.63
CA ARG A 105 -1.06 -5.86 -8.27
C ARG A 105 -2.41 -5.56 -8.91
N GLY A 106 -3.24 -4.77 -8.22
CA GLY A 106 -4.56 -4.36 -8.70
C GLY A 106 -5.14 -3.18 -7.93
N LEU A 107 -6.20 -2.60 -8.49
CA LEU A 107 -7.07 -1.63 -7.82
C LEU A 107 -8.31 -2.34 -7.28
N TYR A 108 -8.75 -1.93 -6.10
CA TYR A 108 -9.82 -2.55 -5.34
C TYR A 108 -10.69 -1.49 -4.68
N ASP A 109 -11.98 -1.77 -4.60
CA ASP A 109 -12.93 -1.02 -3.80
C ASP A 109 -13.09 -1.65 -2.42
N VAL A 110 -13.36 -0.82 -1.41
CA VAL A 110 -13.72 -1.31 -0.08
C VAL A 110 -15.19 -1.72 -0.10
N VAL A 111 -15.44 -3.03 -0.10
CA VAL A 111 -16.81 -3.58 -0.15
C VAL A 111 -17.46 -3.72 1.22
N VAL A 112 -16.65 -3.84 2.29
CA VAL A 112 -17.09 -3.94 3.68
C VAL A 112 -16.02 -3.30 4.56
N ASP A 113 -16.42 -2.32 5.38
CA ASP A 113 -15.59 -1.75 6.45
C ASP A 113 -16.29 -1.98 7.79
N LEU A 114 -15.54 -2.48 8.77
CA LEU A 114 -16.03 -2.70 10.13
C LEU A 114 -15.05 -2.05 11.09
N SER A 115 -15.52 -1.02 11.78
CA SER A 115 -14.80 -0.37 12.87
C SER A 115 -15.24 -0.94 14.22
N ALA A 116 -14.34 -0.91 15.20
CA ALA A 116 -14.69 -1.29 16.57
C ALA A 116 -15.80 -0.38 17.09
N ALA A 117 -16.81 -0.95 17.74
CA ALA A 117 -17.79 -0.15 18.46
C ALA A 117 -17.07 0.69 19.51
N GLU A 118 -17.32 2.00 19.53
CA GLU A 118 -16.76 2.87 20.56
C GLU A 118 -17.21 2.36 21.92
N ALA A 119 -16.24 2.02 22.77
CA ALA A 119 -16.53 1.57 24.12
C ALA A 119 -17.17 2.76 24.87
N GLU A 120 -18.46 2.66 25.18
CA GLU A 120 -19.14 3.68 25.98
C GLU A 120 -18.38 3.86 27.30
N PRO A 121 -18.03 5.10 27.69
CA PRO A 121 -17.35 5.33 28.95
C PRO A 121 -18.28 4.89 30.10
N GLY A 122 -17.81 3.94 30.90
CA GLY A 122 -18.55 3.43 32.07
C GLY A 122 -18.85 4.56 33.06
N PRO A 123 -19.96 4.47 33.83
CA PRO A 123 -20.36 5.52 34.75
C PRO A 123 -19.35 5.61 35.91
N GLU A 124 -19.03 6.85 36.31
CA GLU A 124 -18.23 7.20 37.50
C GLU A 124 -18.84 6.67 38.80
#